data_AF-A0A3S0VW41-F1
#
_entry.id   AF-A0A3S0VW41-F1
#
_cell.length_a   1.000
_cell.length_b   1.000
_cell.length_c   1.000
_cell.angle_alpha   90.00
_cell.angle_beta   90.00
_cell.angle_gamma   90.00
#
_symmetry.space_group_name_H-M   'P 1'
#
loop_
_entity.id
_entity.type
_entity.pdbx_description
1 polymer ?
#
loop_
_entity_poly.entity_id
_entity_poly.type
_entity_poly.pdbx_seq_one_letter_code
_entity_poly.pdbx_strand_id
1 'polypeptide(L)'
;MALFFETQNKLKELIDHCHEFEGKYYLLPLFEHLVKSERSPEDIEPIARHLISLIKNINDIKNPEIPLKEQFEALKQISINYNALLKETGAHGILYQSKQALLNLGGFIIGLITGVFGAVVGSISLTISDIFNFRLPTGLFIGAFTGLLVGFVLGNRAPHSLLKESETRLIRHTVEKLETSFESLMTSVNHDYMNEIKDEVLNDYFSGDSERFNEFLKTKQHYEILGIEAEFFSPKLKGTLGHHSFIKFTINDVLDKPKLIEMGIPSNEVTEFSQRESRETTGEQLIKMLAMHKILQDQYELRLDNLLKFYNLYEVGINDCHTYVDKILISVDEPVSQVKRFTSSDNVFGHIIGSLLNFFNPLPENKHHNGPVFDEAAEEQAQHDLKQINDSPR
;
A
#
# COMPACT_ATOMS: atom_id res chain seq x y z
N MET A 1 -18.89 0.71 -21.63
CA MET A 1 -18.65 0.24 -20.25
C MET A 1 -18.28 -1.22 -20.30
N ALA A 2 -17.10 -1.59 -19.78
CA ALA A 2 -16.64 -2.98 -19.77
C ALA A 2 -17.27 -3.81 -18.65
N LEU A 3 -17.53 -3.21 -17.48
CA LEU A 3 -18.18 -3.88 -16.35
C LEU A 3 -19.68 -3.54 -16.31
N PHE A 4 -20.55 -4.51 -15.99
CA PHE A 4 -21.97 -4.25 -15.80
C PHE A 4 -22.20 -3.40 -14.54
N PHE A 5 -23.15 -2.47 -14.63
CA PHE A 5 -23.45 -1.52 -13.55
C PHE A 5 -23.80 -2.21 -12.22
N GLU A 6 -24.56 -3.30 -12.27
CA GLU A 6 -24.89 -4.11 -11.08
C GLU A 6 -23.65 -4.71 -10.42
N THR A 7 -22.75 -5.29 -11.23
CA THR A 7 -21.48 -5.87 -10.77
C THR A 7 -20.59 -4.79 -10.15
N GLN A 8 -20.50 -3.63 -10.79
CA GLN A 8 -19.74 -2.47 -10.28
C GLN A 8 -20.25 -2.03 -8.90
N ASN A 9 -21.55 -1.81 -8.76
CA ASN A 9 -22.15 -1.35 -7.50
C ASN A 9 -21.95 -2.37 -6.38
N LYS A 10 -22.16 -3.66 -6.67
CA LYS A 10 -21.98 -4.72 -5.69
C LYS A 10 -20.52 -4.82 -5.23
N LEU A 11 -19.57 -4.68 -6.15
CA LEU A 11 -18.15 -4.73 -5.83
C LEU A 11 -17.74 -3.53 -4.96
N LYS A 12 -18.19 -2.31 -5.29
CA LYS A 12 -17.92 -1.11 -4.48
C LYS A 12 -18.50 -1.24 -3.07
N GLU A 13 -19.77 -1.63 -2.97
CA GLU A 13 -20.45 -1.86 -1.70
C GLU A 13 -19.64 -2.83 -0.82
N LEU A 14 -19.22 -3.98 -1.36
CA LEU A 14 -18.49 -4.97 -0.58
C LEU A 14 -17.10 -4.50 -0.13
N ILE A 15 -16.39 -3.74 -0.96
CA ILE A 15 -15.08 -3.16 -0.61
C ILE A 15 -15.25 -2.13 0.51
N ASP A 16 -16.29 -1.30 0.46
CA ASP A 16 -16.53 -0.26 1.46
C ASP A 16 -16.80 -0.86 2.84
N HIS A 17 -17.56 -1.97 2.90
CA HIS A 17 -17.85 -2.70 4.14
C HIS A 17 -16.68 -3.57 4.66
N CYS A 18 -15.59 -3.69 3.89
CA CYS A 18 -14.42 -4.44 4.32
C CYS A 18 -13.55 -3.56 5.23
N HIS A 19 -13.78 -3.62 6.54
CA HIS A 19 -13.00 -2.86 7.53
C HIS A 19 -11.77 -3.65 8.03
N GLU A 20 -10.68 -2.92 8.29
CA GLU A 20 -9.45 -3.43 8.93
C GLU A 20 -8.78 -4.58 8.14
N PHE A 21 -8.69 -4.43 6.82
CA PHE A 21 -8.07 -5.42 5.95
C PHE A 21 -7.03 -4.77 5.05
N GLU A 22 -5.79 -5.25 5.12
CA GLU A 22 -4.67 -4.77 4.29
C GLU A 22 -4.99 -4.88 2.79
N GLY A 23 -5.68 -5.95 2.40
CA GLY A 23 -6.02 -6.21 1.00
C GLY A 23 -6.90 -5.12 0.38
N LYS A 24 -7.56 -4.26 1.18
CA LYS A 24 -8.31 -3.10 0.67
C LYS A 24 -7.42 -2.17 -0.16
N TYR A 25 -6.14 -2.01 0.22
CA TYR A 25 -5.14 -1.27 -0.56
C TYR A 25 -4.96 -1.83 -1.98
N TYR A 26 -5.09 -3.15 -2.17
CA TYR A 26 -4.95 -3.80 -3.48
C TYR A 26 -6.27 -3.94 -4.22
N LEU A 27 -7.39 -4.07 -3.50
CA LEU A 27 -8.73 -4.17 -4.08
C LEU A 27 -9.19 -2.87 -4.72
N LEU A 28 -8.89 -1.71 -4.14
CA LEU A 28 -9.31 -0.41 -4.69
C LEU A 28 -8.70 -0.12 -6.09
N PRO A 29 -7.36 -0.22 -6.30
CA PRO A 29 -6.78 -0.10 -7.64
C PRO A 29 -7.34 -1.12 -8.63
N LEU A 30 -7.59 -2.36 -8.18
CA LEU A 30 -8.16 -3.38 -9.04
C LEU A 30 -9.60 -3.01 -9.45
N PHE A 31 -10.44 -2.59 -8.50
CA PHE A 31 -11.79 -2.12 -8.77
C PHE A 31 -11.81 -0.97 -9.77
N GLU A 32 -11.04 0.10 -9.51
CA GLU A 32 -10.99 1.25 -10.42
C GLU A 32 -10.53 0.88 -11.81
N HIS A 33 -9.59 -0.05 -11.90
CA HIS A 33 -9.08 -0.53 -13.16
C HIS A 33 -10.14 -1.34 -13.93
N LEU A 34 -10.85 -2.25 -13.27
CA LEU A 34 -11.93 -3.03 -13.89
C LEU A 34 -13.06 -2.12 -14.42
N VAL A 35 -13.39 -1.05 -13.70
CA VAL A 35 -14.40 -0.06 -14.11
C VAL A 35 -13.96 0.72 -15.35
N LYS A 36 -12.67 1.10 -15.41
CA LYS A 36 -12.09 1.91 -16.49
C LYS A 36 -11.53 1.08 -17.66
N SER A 37 -11.55 -0.25 -17.58
CA SER A 37 -10.98 -1.13 -18.59
C SER A 37 -11.67 -0.96 -19.95
N GLU A 38 -10.89 -1.06 -21.02
CA GLU A 38 -11.37 -1.07 -22.40
C GLU A 38 -11.63 -2.50 -22.92
N ARG A 39 -11.37 -3.53 -22.10
CA ARG A 39 -11.62 -4.93 -22.46
C ARG A 39 -13.10 -5.23 -22.61
N SER A 40 -13.43 -6.34 -23.26
CA SER A 40 -14.82 -6.73 -23.42
C SER A 40 -15.42 -7.18 -22.07
N PRO A 41 -16.74 -7.07 -21.88
CA PRO A 41 -17.40 -7.55 -20.67
C PRO A 41 -17.16 -9.04 -20.39
N GLU A 42 -17.03 -9.85 -21.43
CA GLU A 42 -16.74 -11.29 -21.30
C GLU A 42 -15.40 -11.57 -20.62
N ASP A 43 -14.42 -10.68 -20.75
CA ASP A 43 -13.10 -10.82 -20.14
C ASP A 43 -13.04 -10.27 -18.70
N ILE A 44 -13.85 -9.25 -18.39
CA ILE A 44 -13.79 -8.49 -17.13
C ILE A 44 -14.81 -8.98 -16.09
N GLU A 45 -16.00 -9.37 -16.52
CA GLU A 45 -17.08 -9.82 -15.62
C GLU A 45 -16.71 -11.05 -14.78
N PRO A 46 -16.07 -12.10 -15.31
CA PRO A 46 -15.67 -13.26 -14.52
C PRO A 46 -14.73 -12.86 -13.36
N ILE A 47 -13.75 -11.99 -13.64
CA ILE A 47 -12.81 -11.48 -12.65
C ILE A 47 -13.58 -10.76 -11.53
N ALA A 48 -14.47 -9.84 -11.89
CA ALA A 48 -15.26 -9.08 -10.92
C ALA A 48 -16.18 -9.97 -10.07
N ARG A 49 -16.78 -11.02 -10.65
CA ARG A 49 -17.64 -11.98 -9.92
C ARG A 49 -16.85 -12.82 -8.92
N HIS A 50 -15.64 -13.25 -9.26
CA HIS A 50 -14.77 -13.94 -8.32
C HIS A 50 -14.30 -13.02 -7.20
N LEU A 51 -14.02 -11.74 -7.50
CA LEU A 51 -13.72 -10.73 -6.47
C LEU A 51 -14.89 -10.51 -5.52
N ILE A 52 -16.12 -10.34 -6.04
CA ILE A 52 -17.33 -10.23 -5.23
C ILE A 52 -17.44 -11.41 -4.27
N SER A 53 -17.26 -12.64 -4.79
CA SER A 53 -17.33 -13.85 -3.98
C SER A 53 -16.22 -13.91 -2.93
N LEU A 54 -15.00 -13.52 -3.28
CA LEU A 54 -13.86 -13.46 -2.38
C LEU A 54 -14.09 -12.45 -1.24
N ILE A 55 -14.45 -11.22 -1.57
CA ILE A 55 -14.66 -10.14 -0.59
C ILE A 55 -15.85 -10.44 0.31
N LYS A 56 -16.92 -11.02 -0.24
CA LYS A 56 -18.04 -11.50 0.58
C LYS A 56 -17.55 -12.48 1.66
N ASN A 57 -16.77 -13.49 1.29
CA ASN A 57 -16.26 -14.45 2.28
C ASN A 57 -15.30 -13.78 3.29
N ILE A 58 -14.50 -12.79 2.88
CA ILE A 58 -13.64 -12.01 3.78
C ILE A 58 -14.48 -11.21 4.80
N ASN A 59 -15.58 -10.62 4.35
CA ASN A 59 -16.49 -9.90 5.25
C ASN A 59 -17.23 -10.88 6.17
N ASP A 60 -17.63 -12.04 5.65
CA ASP A 60 -18.37 -13.04 6.42
C ASP A 60 -17.53 -13.62 7.58
N ILE A 61 -16.23 -13.87 7.39
CA ILE A 61 -15.35 -14.37 8.47
C ILE A 61 -15.15 -13.38 9.61
N LYS A 62 -15.28 -12.08 9.33
CA LYS A 62 -15.14 -11.01 10.33
C LYS A 62 -16.45 -10.60 10.98
N ASN A 63 -17.59 -11.08 10.46
CA ASN A 63 -18.89 -10.67 10.95
C ASN A 63 -19.30 -11.49 12.19
N PRO A 64 -19.36 -10.88 13.39
CA PRO A 64 -19.73 -11.59 14.62
C PRO A 64 -21.19 -12.06 14.64
N GLU A 65 -22.05 -11.51 13.78
CA GLU A 65 -23.47 -11.91 13.68
C GLU A 65 -23.66 -13.22 12.91
N ILE A 66 -22.65 -13.64 12.12
CA ILE A 66 -22.70 -14.87 11.34
C ILE A 66 -22.31 -16.06 12.22
N PRO A 67 -23.04 -17.19 12.17
CA PRO A 67 -22.68 -18.39 12.93
C PRO A 67 -21.26 -18.88 12.64
N LEU A 68 -20.53 -19.33 13.67
CA LEU A 68 -19.14 -19.81 13.54
C LEU A 68 -18.95 -20.89 12.45
N LYS A 69 -19.97 -21.74 12.24
CA LYS A 69 -19.96 -22.76 11.19
C LYS A 69 -19.90 -22.14 9.79
N GLU A 70 -20.64 -21.05 9.58
CA GLU A 70 -20.68 -20.32 8.32
C GLU A 70 -19.40 -19.50 8.12
N GLN A 71 -18.84 -18.89 9.16
CA GLN A 71 -17.52 -18.27 9.13
C GLN A 71 -16.42 -19.28 8.74
N PHE A 72 -16.43 -20.49 9.32
CA PHE A 72 -15.46 -21.53 8.95
C PHE A 72 -15.61 -22.00 7.50
N GLU A 73 -16.83 -22.02 6.97
CA GLU A 73 -17.06 -22.32 5.56
C GLU A 73 -16.56 -21.18 4.66
N ALA A 74 -16.84 -19.93 5.01
CA ALA A 74 -16.32 -18.76 4.31
C ALA A 74 -14.79 -18.79 4.22
N LEU A 75 -14.11 -19.17 5.31
CA LEU A 75 -12.65 -19.34 5.33
C LEU A 75 -12.14 -20.37 4.30
N LYS A 76 -12.84 -21.50 4.12
CA LYS A 76 -12.49 -22.46 3.05
C LYS A 76 -12.75 -21.89 1.66
N GLN A 77 -13.86 -21.15 1.51
CA GLN A 77 -14.26 -20.56 0.24
C GLN A 77 -13.31 -19.44 -0.20
N ILE A 78 -12.59 -18.78 0.70
CA ILE A 78 -11.55 -17.80 0.35
C ILE A 78 -10.49 -18.43 -0.55
N SER A 79 -9.94 -19.59 -0.17
CA SER A 79 -8.92 -20.27 -0.98
C SER A 79 -9.46 -20.71 -2.35
N ILE A 80 -10.70 -21.20 -2.40
CA ILE A 80 -11.33 -21.63 -3.66
C ILE A 80 -11.54 -20.44 -4.60
N ASN A 81 -12.12 -19.35 -4.09
CA ASN A 81 -12.39 -18.15 -4.88
C ASN A 81 -11.09 -17.45 -5.30
N TYR A 82 -10.07 -17.46 -4.45
CA TYR A 82 -8.75 -16.95 -4.81
C TYR A 82 -8.10 -17.76 -5.94
N ASN A 83 -8.15 -19.09 -5.88
CA ASN A 83 -7.64 -19.95 -6.94
C ASN A 83 -8.41 -19.77 -8.26
N ALA A 84 -9.73 -19.56 -8.19
CA ALA A 84 -10.54 -19.23 -9.36
C ALA A 84 -10.13 -17.88 -9.96
N LEU A 85 -9.91 -16.86 -9.12
CA LEU A 85 -9.42 -15.56 -9.55
C LEU A 85 -8.03 -15.64 -10.22
N LEU A 86 -7.11 -16.43 -9.66
CA LEU A 86 -5.80 -16.68 -10.28
C LEU A 86 -5.93 -17.33 -11.67
N LYS A 87 -6.90 -18.22 -11.85
CA LYS A 87 -7.16 -18.86 -13.14
C LYS A 87 -7.71 -17.87 -14.16
N GLU A 88 -8.72 -17.08 -13.81
CA GLU A 88 -9.33 -16.09 -14.72
C GLU A 88 -8.36 -14.97 -15.11
N THR A 89 -7.51 -14.53 -14.18
CA THR A 89 -6.47 -13.53 -14.48
C THR A 89 -5.25 -14.10 -15.22
N GLY A 90 -5.26 -15.41 -15.50
CA GLY A 90 -4.13 -16.12 -16.12
C GLY A 90 -2.84 -16.00 -15.29
N ALA A 91 -2.96 -15.83 -13.97
CA ALA A 91 -1.88 -15.82 -12.99
C ALA A 91 -1.61 -17.24 -12.44
N HIS A 92 -2.06 -18.28 -13.15
CA HIS A 92 -1.97 -19.68 -12.74
C HIS A 92 -1.48 -20.59 -13.86
N GLY A 93 -0.93 -21.75 -13.48
CA GLY A 93 -0.55 -22.84 -14.40
C GLY A 93 0.93 -22.87 -14.82
N ILE A 94 1.34 -23.98 -15.42
CA ILE A 94 2.75 -24.29 -15.74
C ILE A 94 3.35 -23.28 -16.72
N LEU A 95 2.57 -22.86 -17.74
CA LEU A 95 3.04 -21.88 -18.72
C LEU A 95 3.28 -20.52 -18.06
N TYR A 96 2.40 -20.10 -17.16
CA TYR A 96 2.56 -18.87 -16.39
C TYR A 96 3.82 -18.94 -15.52
N GLN A 97 3.96 -20.01 -14.74
CA GLN A 97 5.13 -20.25 -13.87
C GLN A 97 6.44 -20.27 -14.67
N SER A 98 6.43 -20.90 -15.85
CA SER A 98 7.60 -20.94 -16.74
C SER A 98 7.95 -19.55 -17.29
N LYS A 99 6.95 -18.78 -17.74
CA LYS A 99 7.15 -17.39 -18.20
C LYS A 99 7.68 -16.51 -17.07
N GLN A 100 7.13 -16.66 -15.87
CA GLN A 100 7.56 -15.92 -14.69
C GLN A 100 9.00 -16.28 -14.29
N ALA A 101 9.36 -17.57 -14.29
CA ALA A 101 10.73 -18.01 -14.02
C ALA A 101 11.73 -17.45 -15.04
N LEU A 102 11.37 -17.41 -16.32
CA LEU A 102 12.22 -16.90 -17.39
C LEU A 102 12.39 -15.37 -17.30
N LEU A 103 11.31 -14.65 -16.97
CA LEU A 103 11.37 -13.21 -16.70
C LEU A 103 12.18 -12.88 -15.45
N ASN A 104 12.03 -13.66 -14.36
CA ASN A 104 12.82 -13.51 -13.14
C ASN A 104 14.30 -13.77 -13.40
N LEU A 105 14.65 -14.81 -14.17
CA LEU A 105 16.04 -15.12 -14.53
C LEU A 105 16.65 -14.02 -15.40
N GLY A 106 15.92 -13.58 -16.43
CA GLY A 106 16.32 -12.45 -17.26
C GLY A 106 16.48 -11.16 -16.46
N GLY A 107 15.55 -10.91 -15.53
CA GLY A 107 15.58 -9.81 -14.58
C GLY A 107 16.83 -9.86 -13.74
N PHE A 108 17.14 -11.00 -13.13
CA PHE A 108 18.33 -11.18 -12.32
C PHE A 108 19.61 -10.87 -13.10
N ILE A 109 19.74 -11.38 -14.33
CA ILE A 109 20.92 -11.12 -15.19
C ILE A 109 21.03 -9.63 -15.52
N ILE A 110 19.94 -8.99 -15.95
CA ILE A 110 19.93 -7.55 -16.25
C ILE A 110 20.20 -6.74 -14.99
N GLY A 111 19.67 -7.15 -13.84
CA GLY A 111 19.93 -6.59 -12.52
C GLY A 111 21.41 -6.63 -12.17
N LEU A 112 22.11 -7.75 -12.39
CA LEU A 112 23.55 -7.81 -12.16
C LEU A 112 24.32 -6.81 -13.05
N ILE A 113 23.99 -6.74 -14.34
CA ILE A 113 24.66 -5.85 -15.29
C ILE A 113 24.42 -4.38 -14.91
N THR A 114 23.17 -4.00 -14.72
CA THR A 114 22.75 -2.64 -14.34
C THR A 114 23.24 -2.26 -12.94
N GLY A 115 23.35 -3.22 -12.02
CA GLY A 115 23.98 -3.04 -10.71
C GLY A 115 25.45 -2.66 -10.85
N VAL A 116 26.23 -3.34 -11.68
CA VAL A 116 27.65 -2.98 -11.92
C VAL A 116 27.76 -1.56 -12.49
N PHE A 117 26.93 -1.21 -13.47
CA PHE A 117 26.89 0.17 -14.00
C PHE A 117 26.48 1.19 -12.92
N GLY A 118 25.46 0.87 -12.13
CA GLY A 118 25.01 1.68 -11.02
C GLY A 118 26.10 1.91 -9.98
N ALA A 119 26.88 0.87 -9.64
CA ALA A 119 28.01 0.97 -8.73
C ALA A 119 29.07 1.96 -9.25
N VAL A 120 29.41 1.88 -10.54
CA VAL A 120 30.36 2.82 -11.17
C VAL A 120 29.82 4.25 -11.11
N VAL A 121 28.57 4.47 -11.53
CA VAL A 121 27.94 5.80 -11.53
C VAL A 121 27.86 6.37 -10.12
N GLY A 122 27.40 5.58 -9.14
CA GLY A 122 27.29 6.01 -7.75
C GLY A 122 28.65 6.34 -7.14
N SER A 123 29.66 5.50 -7.38
CA SER A 123 31.05 5.72 -6.95
C SER A 123 31.57 7.07 -7.43
N ILE A 124 31.46 7.35 -8.72
CA ILE A 124 31.93 8.59 -9.34
C ILE A 124 31.16 9.79 -8.78
N SER A 125 29.85 9.70 -8.72
CA SER A 125 28.97 10.81 -8.33
C SER A 125 29.23 11.28 -6.90
N LEU A 126 29.31 10.35 -5.93
CA LEU A 126 29.58 10.73 -4.54
C LEU A 126 31.05 11.08 -4.29
N THR A 127 31.99 10.50 -5.04
CA THR A 127 33.41 10.90 -4.94
C THR A 127 33.62 12.33 -5.43
N ILE A 128 32.99 12.70 -6.55
CA ILE A 128 33.03 14.07 -7.08
C ILE A 128 32.41 15.05 -6.06
N SER A 129 31.27 14.70 -5.46
CA SER A 129 30.67 15.49 -4.38
C SER A 129 31.60 15.67 -3.18
N ASP A 130 32.32 14.61 -2.78
CA ASP A 130 33.28 14.69 -1.69
C ASP A 130 34.46 15.61 -1.99
N ILE A 131 35.00 15.54 -3.21
CA ILE A 131 36.08 16.41 -3.66
C ILE A 131 35.63 17.87 -3.66
N PHE A 132 34.44 18.18 -4.21
CA PHE A 132 33.91 19.54 -4.23
C PHE A 132 33.63 20.11 -2.84
N ASN A 133 33.32 19.26 -1.88
CA ASN A 133 33.04 19.66 -0.49
C ASN A 133 34.28 19.58 0.43
N PHE A 134 35.48 19.35 -0.12
CA PHE A 134 36.74 19.20 0.63
C PHE A 134 36.69 18.13 1.74
N ARG A 135 36.00 17.01 1.48
CA ARG A 135 35.86 15.88 2.42
C ARG A 135 36.72 14.69 1.98
N LEU A 136 36.98 13.77 2.91
CA LEU A 136 37.55 12.47 2.57
C LEU A 136 36.64 11.71 1.58
N PRO A 137 37.19 11.01 0.57
CA PRO A 137 36.45 10.39 -0.55
C PRO A 137 35.73 9.08 -0.14
N THR A 138 35.09 9.10 1.01
CA THR A 138 34.22 8.05 1.55
C THR A 138 33.02 7.74 0.64
N GLY A 139 32.65 8.70 -0.22
CA GLY A 139 31.63 8.59 -1.24
C GLY A 139 31.90 7.48 -2.26
N LEU A 140 33.16 7.06 -2.45
CA LEU A 140 33.47 5.94 -3.33
C LEU A 140 32.73 4.66 -2.92
N PHE A 141 32.89 4.22 -1.66
CA PHE A 141 32.28 2.99 -1.16
C PHE A 141 30.77 3.12 -0.99
N ILE A 142 30.31 4.24 -0.43
CA ILE A 142 28.88 4.52 -0.21
C ILE A 142 28.17 4.55 -1.57
N GLY A 143 28.75 5.22 -2.55
CA GLY A 143 28.22 5.37 -3.89
C GLY A 143 28.23 4.06 -4.66
N ALA A 144 29.32 3.29 -4.57
CA ALA A 144 29.41 1.95 -5.15
C ALA A 144 28.28 1.05 -4.65
N PHE A 145 28.12 0.97 -3.32
CA PHE A 145 27.17 0.07 -2.70
C PHE A 145 25.72 0.49 -2.98
N THR A 146 25.37 1.75 -2.79
CA THR A 146 24.02 2.25 -3.08
C THR A 146 23.70 2.15 -4.57
N GLY A 147 24.66 2.51 -5.43
CA GLY A 147 24.50 2.40 -6.87
C GLY A 147 24.31 0.96 -7.35
N LEU A 148 25.03 0.00 -6.74
CA LEU A 148 24.84 -1.43 -7.00
C LEU A 148 23.40 -1.87 -6.69
N LEU A 149 22.90 -1.50 -5.51
CA LEU A 149 21.54 -1.89 -5.07
C LEU A 149 20.47 -1.26 -5.95
N VAL A 150 20.54 0.05 -6.18
CA VAL A 150 19.59 0.77 -7.02
C VAL A 150 19.61 0.23 -8.45
N GLY A 151 20.79 0.06 -9.03
CA GLY A 151 20.95 -0.51 -10.37
C GLY A 151 20.34 -1.91 -10.46
N PHE A 152 20.65 -2.78 -9.49
CA PHE A 152 20.12 -4.14 -9.43
C PHE A 152 18.59 -4.17 -9.35
N VAL A 153 18.00 -3.38 -8.46
CA VAL A 153 16.53 -3.31 -8.29
C VAL A 153 15.85 -2.86 -9.59
N LEU A 154 16.37 -1.80 -10.23
CA LEU A 154 15.79 -1.28 -11.47
C LEU A 154 15.95 -2.27 -12.63
N GLY A 155 17.12 -2.89 -12.79
CA GLY A 155 17.35 -3.87 -13.84
C GLY A 155 16.54 -5.15 -13.67
N ASN A 156 16.37 -5.61 -12.43
CA ASN A 156 15.58 -6.80 -12.13
C ASN A 156 14.10 -6.64 -12.51
N ARG A 157 13.57 -5.41 -12.44
CA ARG A 157 12.18 -5.11 -12.81
C ARG A 157 11.97 -4.90 -14.31
N ALA A 158 13.02 -4.52 -15.04
CA ALA A 158 12.90 -4.12 -16.44
C ALA A 158 12.17 -5.16 -17.32
N PRO A 159 12.47 -6.48 -17.27
CA PRO A 159 11.77 -7.46 -18.10
C PRO A 159 10.28 -7.55 -17.81
N HIS A 160 9.90 -7.48 -16.53
CA HIS A 160 8.49 -7.54 -16.14
C HIS A 160 7.70 -6.34 -16.65
N SER A 161 8.30 -5.15 -16.60
CA SER A 161 7.63 -3.93 -16.97
C SER A 161 7.62 -3.65 -18.47
N LEU A 162 8.64 -4.11 -19.21
CA LEU A 162 8.76 -3.90 -20.66
C LEU A 162 8.05 -4.97 -21.50
N LEU A 163 7.93 -6.21 -20.99
CA LEU A 163 7.39 -7.35 -21.76
C LEU A 163 5.96 -7.75 -21.39
N LYS A 164 5.35 -7.10 -20.40
CA LYS A 164 3.95 -7.31 -20.01
C LYS A 164 3.18 -5.99 -20.20
N GLU A 165 1.98 -6.07 -20.77
CA GLU A 165 1.05 -4.94 -20.86
C GLU A 165 0.72 -4.37 -19.47
N SER A 166 0.55 -3.06 -19.37
CA SER A 166 0.31 -2.34 -18.10
C SER A 166 -0.91 -2.84 -17.34
N GLU A 167 -2.03 -3.03 -18.03
CA GLU A 167 -3.27 -3.58 -17.45
C GLU A 167 -3.08 -5.01 -16.93
N THR A 168 -2.48 -5.88 -17.72
CA THR A 168 -2.17 -7.25 -17.30
C THR A 168 -1.19 -7.29 -16.11
N ARG A 169 -0.26 -6.33 -16.03
CA ARG A 169 0.64 -6.18 -14.87
C ARG A 169 -0.12 -5.76 -13.62
N LEU A 170 -1.00 -4.77 -13.73
CA LEU A 170 -1.81 -4.27 -12.62
C LEU A 170 -2.67 -5.40 -12.04
N ILE A 171 -3.48 -6.05 -12.88
CA ILE A 171 -4.39 -7.11 -12.44
C ILE A 171 -3.64 -8.26 -11.76
N ARG A 172 -2.56 -8.74 -12.37
CA ARG A 172 -1.78 -9.84 -11.77
C ARG A 172 -1.10 -9.41 -10.48
N HIS A 173 -0.54 -8.20 -10.45
CA HIS A 173 0.11 -7.69 -9.25
C HIS A 173 -0.87 -7.55 -8.08
N THR A 174 -2.04 -6.96 -8.29
CA THR A 174 -3.05 -6.81 -7.23
C THR A 174 -3.54 -8.17 -6.74
N VAL A 175 -3.82 -9.11 -7.64
CA VAL A 175 -4.25 -10.47 -7.26
C VAL A 175 -3.15 -11.25 -6.55
N GLU A 176 -1.89 -11.16 -6.97
CA GLU A 176 -0.77 -11.79 -6.25
C GLU A 176 -0.59 -11.17 -4.85
N LYS A 177 -0.75 -9.85 -4.70
CA LYS A 177 -0.64 -9.18 -3.39
C LYS A 177 -1.83 -9.45 -2.46
N LEU A 178 -2.99 -9.85 -2.97
CA LEU A 178 -4.08 -10.34 -2.12
C LEU A 178 -3.66 -11.56 -1.29
N GLU A 179 -2.85 -12.47 -1.85
CA GLU A 179 -2.34 -13.63 -1.11
C GLU A 179 -1.56 -13.19 0.14
N THR A 180 -0.68 -12.20 0.00
CA THR A 180 0.12 -11.68 1.12
C THR A 180 -0.75 -11.03 2.20
N SER A 181 -1.90 -10.46 1.82
CA SER A 181 -2.85 -9.87 2.77
C SER A 181 -3.70 -10.90 3.51
N PHE A 182 -3.75 -12.16 3.08
CA PHE A 182 -4.51 -13.19 3.81
C PHE A 182 -3.88 -13.55 5.14
N GLU A 183 -2.56 -13.40 5.29
CA GLU A 183 -1.92 -13.61 6.59
C GLU A 183 -2.29 -12.50 7.58
N SER A 184 -2.33 -11.24 7.16
CA SER A 184 -2.82 -10.13 8.02
C SER A 184 -4.32 -10.26 8.30
N LEU A 185 -5.12 -10.75 7.35
CA LEU A 185 -6.52 -11.12 7.57
C LEU A 185 -6.67 -12.18 8.67
N MET A 186 -5.93 -13.29 8.56
CA MET A 186 -5.99 -14.35 9.57
C MET A 186 -5.49 -13.89 10.94
N THR A 187 -4.49 -13.03 10.97
CA THR A 187 -4.00 -12.39 12.20
C THR A 187 -5.11 -11.57 12.87
N SER A 188 -5.87 -10.78 12.10
CA SER A 188 -7.01 -10.01 12.61
C SER A 188 -8.21 -10.85 13.06
N VAL A 189 -8.41 -12.03 12.48
CA VAL A 189 -9.51 -12.94 12.85
C VAL A 189 -9.18 -13.73 14.11
N ASN A 190 -7.91 -14.12 14.27
CA ASN A 190 -7.48 -14.93 15.41
C ASN A 190 -7.26 -14.12 16.69
N HIS A 191 -7.12 -12.79 16.58
CA HIS A 191 -6.78 -11.94 17.71
C HIS A 191 -7.43 -10.57 17.63
N ASP A 192 -8.03 -10.13 18.74
CA ASP A 192 -8.71 -8.84 18.85
C ASP A 192 -7.73 -7.73 19.27
N TYR A 193 -6.95 -7.26 18.29
CA TYR A 193 -6.02 -6.15 18.50
C TYR A 193 -6.72 -4.83 18.81
N MET A 194 -7.99 -4.67 18.42
CA MET A 194 -8.74 -3.46 18.72
C MET A 194 -8.93 -3.31 20.23
N ASN A 195 -9.40 -4.35 20.91
CA ASN A 195 -9.56 -4.31 22.35
C ASN A 195 -8.22 -4.26 23.10
N GLU A 196 -7.20 -4.97 22.63
CA GLU A 196 -5.85 -4.88 23.23
C GLU A 196 -5.31 -3.45 23.21
N ILE A 197 -5.40 -2.76 22.06
CA ILE A 197 -4.92 -1.39 21.94
C ILE A 197 -5.78 -0.41 22.76
N LYS A 198 -7.10 -0.62 22.85
CA LYS A 198 -7.96 0.20 23.72
C LYS A 198 -7.54 0.06 25.18
N ASP A 199 -7.29 -1.16 25.65
CA ASP A 199 -6.84 -1.44 27.02
C ASP A 199 -5.45 -0.86 27.27
N GLU A 200 -4.51 -1.00 26.32
CA GLU A 200 -3.18 -0.39 26.42
C GLU A 200 -3.31 1.14 26.56
N VAL A 201 -4.07 1.78 25.67
CA VAL A 201 -4.21 3.24 25.66
C VAL A 201 -4.91 3.76 26.92
N LEU A 202 -5.98 3.10 27.36
CA LEU A 202 -6.70 3.43 28.59
C LEU A 202 -5.76 3.41 29.80
N ASN A 203 -4.92 2.39 29.91
CA ASN A 203 -3.99 2.27 31.04
C ASN A 203 -2.83 3.26 30.92
N ASP A 204 -2.19 3.34 29.76
CA ASP A 204 -0.95 4.08 29.55
C ASP A 204 -1.12 5.60 29.46
N TYR A 205 -2.26 6.08 28.95
CA TYR A 205 -2.50 7.51 28.68
C TYR A 205 -3.63 8.10 29.51
N PHE A 206 -4.53 7.26 30.03
CA PHE A 206 -5.67 7.71 30.83
C PHE A 206 -5.64 7.16 32.26
N SER A 207 -4.63 6.37 32.65
CA SER A 207 -4.51 5.80 34.01
C SER A 207 -5.75 5.01 34.45
N GLY A 208 -6.45 4.37 33.51
CA GLY A 208 -7.68 3.63 33.78
C GLY A 208 -8.96 4.48 33.83
N ASP A 209 -8.89 5.79 33.59
CA ASP A 209 -10.06 6.67 33.53
C ASP A 209 -10.89 6.42 32.26
N SER A 210 -11.92 5.59 32.42
CA SER A 210 -12.80 5.20 31.32
C SER A 210 -13.68 6.33 30.82
N GLU A 211 -14.00 7.34 31.64
CA GLU A 211 -14.85 8.46 31.21
C GLU A 211 -14.08 9.35 30.24
N ARG A 212 -12.87 9.76 30.62
CA ARG A 212 -11.97 10.54 29.76
C ARG A 212 -11.56 9.79 28.50
N PHE A 213 -11.32 8.48 28.62
CA PHE A 213 -11.01 7.66 27.45
C PHE A 213 -12.20 7.61 26.47
N ASN A 214 -13.42 7.41 26.96
CA ASN A 214 -14.62 7.41 26.12
C ASN A 214 -14.89 8.78 25.46
N GLU A 215 -14.51 9.88 26.12
CA GLU A 215 -14.52 11.21 25.53
C GLU A 215 -13.46 11.34 24.43
N PHE A 216 -12.22 10.88 24.68
CA PHE A 216 -11.15 10.84 23.68
C PHE A 216 -11.57 10.11 22.41
N LEU A 217 -12.20 8.93 22.54
CA LEU A 217 -12.64 8.14 21.38
C LEU A 217 -13.58 8.90 20.45
N LYS A 218 -14.39 9.83 20.98
CA LYS A 218 -15.41 10.59 20.24
C LYS A 218 -14.92 11.95 19.76
N THR A 219 -13.89 12.51 20.39
CA THR A 219 -13.39 13.85 20.10
C THR A 219 -12.42 13.84 18.92
N LYS A 220 -12.31 14.97 18.24
CA LYS A 220 -11.33 15.16 17.17
C LYS A 220 -9.93 15.28 17.76
N GLN A 221 -9.00 14.56 17.16
CA GLN A 221 -7.61 14.41 17.54
C GLN A 221 -6.74 14.77 16.34
N HIS A 222 -5.64 15.46 16.61
CA HIS A 222 -4.68 15.82 15.58
C HIS A 222 -3.67 14.69 15.37
N TYR A 223 -3.34 14.43 14.10
CA TYR A 223 -2.24 13.56 13.72
C TYR A 223 -1.49 14.14 12.52
N GLU A 224 -0.25 13.69 12.34
CA GLU A 224 0.61 14.13 11.27
C GLU A 224 1.11 12.94 10.47
N ILE A 225 1.12 13.09 9.15
CA ILE A 225 1.87 12.22 8.24
C ILE A 225 3.13 12.97 7.85
N LEU A 226 4.28 12.37 8.14
CA LEU A 226 5.57 13.02 8.06
C LEU A 226 6.45 12.33 7.01
N GLY A 227 7.27 13.13 6.34
CA GLY A 227 8.31 12.66 5.44
C GLY A 227 9.68 13.12 5.92
N ILE A 228 10.66 12.21 5.89
CA ILE A 228 12.07 12.48 6.19
C ILE A 228 12.87 12.06 4.96
N GLU A 229 13.85 12.86 4.54
CA GLU A 229 14.77 12.47 3.46
C GLU A 229 15.55 11.20 3.86
N ALA A 230 15.47 10.17 3.02
CA ALA A 230 16.09 8.89 3.31
C ALA A 230 17.62 8.98 3.21
N GLU A 231 18.30 8.75 4.33
CA GLU A 231 19.76 8.71 4.40
C GLU A 231 20.31 7.27 4.23
N PHE A 232 19.44 6.26 4.32
CA PHE A 232 19.79 4.84 4.27
C PHE A 232 20.86 4.45 5.32
N PHE A 233 22.15 4.47 5.00
CA PHE A 233 23.25 4.28 5.95
C PHE A 233 24.27 5.44 5.97
N SER A 234 23.99 6.54 5.26
CA SER A 234 24.88 7.70 5.20
C SER A 234 24.13 9.01 4.91
N PRO A 235 24.36 10.09 5.67
CA PRO A 235 23.82 11.42 5.37
C PRO A 235 24.18 11.95 3.97
N LYS A 236 25.18 11.37 3.30
CA LYS A 236 25.56 11.72 1.91
C LYS A 236 24.50 11.33 0.88
N LEU A 237 23.56 10.46 1.26
CA LEU A 237 22.46 10.00 0.39
C LEU A 237 21.18 10.81 0.58
N LYS A 238 21.16 11.78 1.49
CA LYS A 238 20.03 12.69 1.73
C LYS A 238 19.55 13.29 0.39
N GLY A 239 18.25 13.20 0.13
CA GLY A 239 17.61 13.62 -1.13
C GLY A 239 17.93 12.78 -2.37
N THR A 240 18.52 11.58 -2.22
CA THR A 240 18.86 10.67 -3.34
C THR A 240 17.91 9.47 -3.43
N LEU A 241 17.52 8.92 -2.29
CA LEU A 241 16.73 7.67 -2.23
C LEU A 241 15.25 7.92 -1.93
N GLY A 242 14.81 9.18 -2.05
CA GLY A 242 13.46 9.61 -1.74
C GLY A 242 13.28 9.81 -0.24
N HIS A 243 12.07 9.53 0.23
CA HIS A 243 11.61 9.91 1.57
C HIS A 243 11.06 8.71 2.35
N HIS A 244 11.44 8.61 3.62
CA HIS A 244 10.78 7.75 4.59
C HIS A 244 9.47 8.41 5.05
N SER A 245 8.37 7.67 5.04
CA SER A 245 7.04 8.16 5.45
C SER A 245 6.53 7.40 6.67
N PHE A 246 5.90 8.11 7.60
CA PHE A 246 5.31 7.55 8.82
C PHE A 246 4.20 8.46 9.38
N ILE A 247 3.38 7.92 10.28
CA ILE A 247 2.32 8.68 10.98
C ILE A 247 2.77 8.93 12.42
N LYS A 248 2.52 10.14 12.93
CA LYS A 248 2.82 10.56 14.31
C LYS A 248 1.61 11.25 14.94
N PHE A 249 1.31 10.93 16.19
CA PHE A 249 0.32 11.65 16.99
C PHE A 249 0.56 11.49 18.49
N THR A 250 -0.11 12.32 19.28
CA THR A 250 -0.12 12.26 20.75
C THR A 250 -1.51 11.86 21.22
N ILE A 251 -1.58 11.19 22.36
CA ILE A 251 -2.84 10.82 23.00
C ILE A 251 -2.96 11.61 24.32
N ASN A 252 -4.12 12.22 24.57
CA ASN A 252 -4.40 12.95 25.81
C ASN A 252 -3.38 14.07 26.11
N ASP A 253 -2.92 14.78 25.08
CA ASP A 253 -1.89 15.83 25.16
C ASP A 253 -0.57 15.42 25.84
N VAL A 254 -0.29 14.11 25.92
CA VAL A 254 0.98 13.57 26.42
C VAL A 254 2.06 13.71 25.35
N LEU A 255 2.77 14.84 25.37
CA LEU A 255 3.74 15.23 24.33
C LEU A 255 5.05 14.41 24.36
N ASP A 256 5.43 13.87 25.51
CA ASP A 256 6.66 13.12 25.75
C ASP A 256 6.56 11.62 25.40
N LYS A 257 5.37 11.17 24.97
CA LYS A 257 5.12 9.79 24.56
C LYS A 257 4.30 9.75 23.26
N PRO A 258 4.84 10.25 22.12
CA PRO A 258 4.12 10.18 20.86
C PRO A 258 3.98 8.73 20.40
N LYS A 259 2.85 8.40 19.76
CA LYS A 259 2.68 7.16 19.02
C LYS A 259 3.20 7.35 17.60
N LEU A 260 3.94 6.34 17.12
CA LEU A 260 4.48 6.27 15.76
C LEU A 260 3.90 5.03 15.07
N ILE A 261 3.52 5.19 13.81
CA ILE A 261 3.16 4.10 12.91
C ILE A 261 4.10 4.17 11.73
N GLU A 262 5.03 3.23 11.66
CA GLU A 262 6.11 3.23 10.68
C GLU A 262 6.54 1.81 10.30
N MET A 263 7.07 1.68 9.09
CA MET A 263 7.67 0.45 8.59
C MET A 263 9.17 0.44 8.89
N GLY A 264 9.69 -0.68 9.40
CA GLY A 264 11.11 -0.85 9.67
C GLY A 264 11.49 -0.48 11.10
N ILE A 265 12.51 0.37 11.28
CA ILE A 265 13.03 0.76 12.59
C ILE A 265 12.47 2.14 12.97
N PRO A 266 11.74 2.27 14.09
CA PRO A 266 12.03 3.27 15.10
C PRO A 266 12.52 4.67 14.71
N SER A 267 11.79 5.56 14.05
CA SER A 267 12.27 6.94 13.85
C SER A 267 12.44 7.62 15.21
N ASN A 268 13.62 8.22 15.46
CA ASN A 268 13.89 8.89 16.73
C ASN A 268 13.49 10.38 16.70
N GLU A 269 13.31 10.97 17.88
CA GLU A 269 12.78 12.33 18.08
C GLU A 269 13.63 13.46 17.49
N VAL A 270 14.87 13.18 17.07
CA VAL A 270 15.87 14.20 16.67
C VAL A 270 15.84 14.51 15.16
N THR A 271 14.86 13.95 14.43
CA THR A 271 14.89 13.98 12.96
C THR A 271 14.18 15.21 12.37
N GLU A 272 14.84 15.89 11.42
CA GLU A 272 14.26 17.00 10.66
C GLU A 272 13.27 16.50 9.62
N PHE A 273 12.04 17.03 9.62
CA PHE A 273 11.00 16.64 8.67
C PHE A 273 11.09 17.45 7.39
N SER A 274 11.17 16.80 6.24
CA SER A 274 11.15 17.45 4.93
C SER A 274 9.75 17.58 4.33
N GLN A 275 8.78 16.81 4.83
CA GLN A 275 7.36 16.92 4.47
C GLN A 275 6.48 16.78 5.72
N ARG A 276 5.37 17.53 5.73
CA ARG A 276 4.37 17.49 6.80
C ARG A 276 2.97 17.63 6.22
N GLU A 277 2.11 16.71 6.60
CA GLU A 277 0.68 16.74 6.34
C GLU A 277 -0.05 16.59 7.68
N SER A 278 -0.74 17.64 8.13
CA SER A 278 -1.50 17.63 9.38
C SER A 278 -2.97 17.36 9.10
N ARG A 279 -3.59 16.49 9.91
CA ARG A 279 -4.99 16.05 9.76
C ARG A 279 -5.68 15.94 11.11
N GLU A 280 -7.01 15.86 11.07
CA GLU A 280 -7.84 15.59 12.24
C GLU A 280 -8.75 14.37 12.00
N THR A 281 -8.81 13.47 12.98
CA THR A 281 -9.76 12.35 12.98
C THR A 281 -10.25 12.05 14.39
N THR A 282 -11.10 11.05 14.60
CA THR A 282 -11.57 10.70 15.96
C THR A 282 -10.55 9.87 16.72
N GLY A 283 -10.58 9.88 18.06
CA GLY A 283 -9.73 8.99 18.86
C GLY A 283 -9.94 7.51 18.51
N GLU A 284 -11.19 7.09 18.26
CA GLU A 284 -11.50 5.73 17.78
C GLU A 284 -10.77 5.39 16.48
N GLN A 285 -10.64 6.36 15.58
CA GLN A 285 -9.95 6.16 14.31
C GLN A 285 -8.43 6.02 14.49
N LEU A 286 -7.83 6.76 15.42
CA LEU A 286 -6.42 6.58 15.79
C LEU A 286 -6.17 5.20 16.40
N ILE A 287 -7.10 4.69 17.22
CA ILE A 287 -7.05 3.33 17.75
C ILE A 287 -7.09 2.30 16.61
N LYS A 288 -7.97 2.47 15.62
CA LYS A 288 -8.01 1.61 14.43
C LYS A 288 -6.69 1.61 13.66
N MET A 289 -6.07 2.78 13.48
CA MET A 289 -4.75 2.88 12.84
C MET A 289 -3.68 2.10 13.63
N LEU A 290 -3.68 2.19 14.96
CA LEU A 290 -2.76 1.45 15.82
C LEU A 290 -3.01 -0.07 15.80
N ALA A 291 -4.27 -0.50 15.81
CA ALA A 291 -4.60 -1.91 15.70
C ALA A 291 -4.18 -2.47 14.33
N MET A 292 -4.42 -1.72 13.25
CA MET A 292 -3.94 -2.11 11.92
C MET A 292 -2.40 -2.14 11.86
N HIS A 293 -1.73 -1.16 12.48
CA HIS A 293 -0.27 -1.17 12.60
C HIS A 293 0.22 -2.44 13.29
N LYS A 294 -0.43 -2.83 14.40
CA LYS A 294 -0.14 -4.05 15.16
C LYS A 294 -0.36 -5.32 14.35
N ILE A 295 -1.46 -5.41 13.61
CA ILE A 295 -1.77 -6.54 12.69
C ILE A 295 -0.67 -6.70 11.63
N LEU A 296 -0.16 -5.58 11.10
CA LEU A 296 0.88 -5.58 10.07
C LEU A 296 2.30 -5.74 10.64
N GLN A 297 2.50 -5.48 11.93
CA GLN A 297 3.82 -5.38 12.54
C GLN A 297 4.65 -6.65 12.35
N ASP A 298 4.04 -7.83 12.51
CA ASP A 298 4.72 -9.12 12.33
C ASP A 298 5.20 -9.39 10.90
N GLN A 299 4.64 -8.70 9.90
CA GLN A 299 5.05 -8.83 8.51
C GLN A 299 6.04 -7.73 8.08
N TYR A 300 5.92 -6.54 8.68
CA TYR A 300 6.56 -5.31 8.20
C TYR A 300 7.58 -4.70 9.16
N GLU A 301 7.75 -5.25 10.36
CA GLU A 301 8.81 -4.84 11.27
C GLU A 301 10.11 -5.59 10.99
N LEU A 302 11.21 -4.84 10.93
CA LEU A 302 12.54 -5.38 10.72
C LEU A 302 13.11 -5.92 12.04
N ARG A 303 12.89 -7.20 12.30
CA ARG A 303 13.48 -7.95 13.43
C ARG A 303 14.35 -9.11 12.93
N LEU A 304 15.28 -9.59 13.77
CA LEU A 304 16.19 -10.68 13.39
C LEU A 304 15.46 -11.98 13.03
N ASP A 305 14.39 -12.29 13.76
CA ASP A 305 13.51 -13.44 13.52
C ASP A 305 12.60 -13.27 12.29
N ASN A 306 12.35 -12.03 11.87
CA ASN A 306 11.51 -11.68 10.72
C ASN A 306 12.29 -11.26 9.46
N LEU A 307 13.63 -11.26 9.50
CA LEU A 307 14.48 -10.63 8.48
C LEU A 307 14.21 -11.14 7.06
N LEU A 308 14.12 -12.46 6.90
CA LEU A 308 13.89 -13.08 5.59
C LEU A 308 12.51 -12.73 5.04
N LYS A 309 11.49 -12.75 5.90
CA LYS A 309 10.11 -12.44 5.51
C LYS A 309 9.96 -10.97 5.15
N PHE A 310 10.55 -10.06 5.94
CA PHE A 310 10.62 -8.64 5.63
C PHE A 310 11.21 -8.39 4.23
N TYR A 311 12.38 -8.99 3.92
CA TYR A 311 13.02 -8.78 2.61
C TYR A 311 12.28 -9.46 1.44
N ASN A 312 11.53 -10.52 1.69
CA ASN A 312 10.67 -11.13 0.67
C ASN A 312 9.43 -10.27 0.35
N LEU A 313 8.96 -9.48 1.32
CA LEU A 313 7.81 -8.60 1.16
C LEU A 313 8.21 -7.19 0.69
N TYR A 314 9.33 -6.66 1.16
CA TYR A 314 9.78 -5.31 0.87
C TYR A 314 10.12 -5.14 -0.60
N GLU A 315 9.53 -4.12 -1.22
CA GLU A 315 9.77 -3.80 -2.61
C GLU A 315 9.74 -2.27 -2.81
N VAL A 316 10.90 -1.66 -3.05
CA VAL A 316 11.05 -0.19 -3.18
C VAL A 316 10.05 0.37 -4.20
N GLY A 317 9.24 1.36 -3.83
CA GLY A 317 8.23 1.97 -4.70
C GLY A 317 6.93 1.19 -4.86
N ILE A 318 6.81 -0.02 -4.30
CA ILE A 318 5.64 -0.91 -4.45
C ILE A 318 5.11 -1.33 -3.09
N ASN A 319 5.98 -1.85 -2.23
CA ASN A 319 5.72 -2.25 -0.86
C ASN A 319 6.84 -1.69 0.04
N ASP A 320 6.80 -0.37 0.23
CA ASP A 320 7.77 0.40 1.00
C ASP A 320 7.09 1.20 2.13
N CYS A 321 7.84 2.05 2.84
CA CYS A 321 7.32 2.86 3.94
C CYS A 321 6.18 3.80 3.53
N HIS A 322 6.16 4.27 2.28
CA HIS A 322 5.06 5.10 1.78
C HIS A 322 3.80 4.27 1.55
N THR A 323 3.94 3.14 0.86
CA THR A 323 2.84 2.16 0.69
C THR A 323 2.31 1.70 2.06
N TYR A 324 3.19 1.53 3.05
CA TYR A 324 2.79 1.12 4.39
C TYR A 324 1.85 2.13 5.05
N VAL A 325 2.15 3.43 4.97
CA VAL A 325 1.26 4.50 5.44
C VAL A 325 -0.08 4.44 4.72
N ASP A 326 -0.08 4.32 3.39
CA ASP A 326 -1.31 4.23 2.61
C ASP A 326 -2.13 2.97 2.94
N LYS A 327 -1.49 1.83 3.20
CA LYS A 327 -2.15 0.61 3.68
C LYS A 327 -2.88 0.86 4.99
N ILE A 328 -2.23 1.47 5.96
CA ILE A 328 -2.86 1.81 7.25
C ILE A 328 -4.07 2.70 7.02
N LEU A 329 -3.91 3.82 6.30
CA LEU A 329 -4.98 4.79 6.05
C LEU A 329 -6.16 4.16 5.32
N ILE A 330 -5.91 3.45 4.20
CA ILE A 330 -6.97 2.82 3.40
C ILE A 330 -7.70 1.74 4.20
N SER A 331 -6.99 0.89 4.94
CA SER A 331 -7.60 -0.20 5.71
C SER A 331 -8.58 0.28 6.78
N VAL A 332 -8.45 1.54 7.20
CA VAL A 332 -9.31 2.15 8.20
C VAL A 332 -10.21 3.25 7.63
N ASP A 333 -10.34 3.36 6.30
CA ASP A 333 -11.20 4.34 5.61
C ASP A 333 -10.77 5.81 5.72
N GLU A 334 -9.48 6.05 5.88
CA GLU A 334 -8.87 7.38 5.81
C GLU A 334 -8.30 7.67 4.41
N PRO A 335 -8.31 8.94 3.94
CA PRO A 335 -7.74 9.29 2.65
C PRO A 335 -6.25 8.96 2.53
N VAL A 336 -5.78 8.60 1.33
CA VAL A 336 -4.35 8.36 1.05
C VAL A 336 -3.49 9.59 1.34
N SER A 337 -2.20 9.38 1.65
CA SER A 337 -1.31 10.49 2.02
C SER A 337 -0.99 11.42 0.85
N GLN A 338 -0.85 12.71 1.15
CA GLN A 338 -0.31 13.73 0.25
C GLN A 338 1.22 13.84 0.29
N VAL A 339 1.87 13.27 1.30
CA VAL A 339 3.34 13.06 1.31
C VAL A 339 3.74 12.30 0.04
N LYS A 340 4.91 12.58 -0.49
CA LYS A 340 5.43 11.98 -1.73
C LYS A 340 6.70 11.20 -1.44
N ARG A 341 6.88 10.07 -2.15
CA ARG A 341 8.15 9.31 -2.15
C ARG A 341 9.32 10.19 -2.62
N PHE A 342 9.08 11.01 -3.64
CA PHE A 342 10.04 11.96 -4.20
C PHE A 342 9.41 13.36 -4.30
N THR A 343 10.18 14.39 -4.01
CA THR A 343 9.78 15.80 -4.01
C THR A 343 10.64 16.62 -4.96
N SER A 344 10.29 17.90 -5.15
CA SER A 344 11.12 18.83 -5.92
C SER A 344 12.42 19.24 -5.21
N SER A 345 12.61 18.85 -3.94
CA SER A 345 13.86 19.09 -3.20
C SER A 345 14.89 17.98 -3.39
N ASP A 346 14.47 16.82 -3.93
CA ASP A 346 15.39 15.74 -4.24
C ASP A 346 16.43 16.18 -5.27
N ASN A 347 17.62 15.58 -5.20
CA ASN A 347 18.66 15.86 -6.16
C ASN A 347 18.37 15.19 -7.51
N VAL A 348 19.20 15.50 -8.53
CA VAL A 348 19.05 14.96 -9.89
C VAL A 348 18.99 13.42 -9.90
N PHE A 349 19.78 12.74 -9.06
CA PHE A 349 19.75 11.28 -8.96
C PHE A 349 18.46 10.79 -8.30
N GLY A 350 17.96 11.48 -7.27
CA GLY A 350 16.66 11.21 -6.68
C GLY A 350 15.53 11.31 -7.71
N HIS A 351 15.52 12.36 -8.54
CA HIS A 351 14.55 12.48 -9.62
C HIS A 351 14.63 11.37 -10.67
N ILE A 352 15.85 10.95 -11.05
CA ILE A 352 16.05 9.84 -12.00
C ILE A 352 15.54 8.53 -11.39
N ILE A 353 15.92 8.24 -10.14
CA ILE A 353 15.50 7.03 -9.43
C ILE A 353 13.99 7.01 -9.27
N GLY A 354 13.39 8.11 -8.80
CA GLY A 354 11.94 8.22 -8.65
C GLY A 354 11.18 8.04 -9.96
N SER A 355 11.66 8.65 -11.05
CA SER A 355 11.06 8.48 -12.38
C SER A 355 11.11 7.02 -12.86
N LEU A 356 12.23 6.32 -12.64
CA LEU A 356 12.37 4.92 -13.02
C LEU A 356 11.52 3.99 -12.14
N LEU A 357 11.46 4.24 -10.82
CA LEU A 357 10.58 3.49 -9.92
C LEU A 357 9.12 3.64 -10.33
N ASN A 358 8.68 4.85 -10.65
CA ASN A 358 7.32 5.14 -11.11
C ASN A 358 7.01 4.45 -12.44
N PHE A 359 7.94 4.49 -13.39
CA PHE A 359 7.79 3.79 -14.68
C PHE A 359 7.62 2.27 -14.50
N PHE A 360 8.32 1.68 -13.53
CA PHE A 360 8.25 0.25 -13.26
C PHE A 360 7.12 -0.16 -12.29
N ASN A 361 6.44 0.80 -11.64
CA ASN A 361 5.36 0.50 -10.71
C ASN A 361 4.15 -0.10 -11.44
N PRO A 362 3.61 -1.26 -11.01
CA PRO A 362 2.38 -1.82 -11.56
C PRO A 362 1.12 -1.05 -11.16
N LEU A 363 1.18 -0.21 -10.11
CA LEU A 363 0.08 0.64 -9.66
C LEU A 363 0.36 2.09 -10.08
N PRO A 364 -0.49 2.73 -10.91
CA PRO A 364 -0.27 4.11 -11.31
C PRO A 364 -0.42 5.06 -10.11
N GLU A 365 0.48 6.04 -9.97
CA GLU A 365 0.49 7.03 -8.87
C GLU A 365 -0.70 8.02 -8.88
N ASN A 366 -1.67 7.88 -9.78
CA ASN A 366 -2.89 8.69 -9.74
C ASN A 366 -3.70 8.28 -8.51
N LYS A 367 -3.37 8.95 -7.41
CA LYS A 367 -3.89 8.79 -6.07
C LYS A 367 -5.40 8.66 -6.12
N HIS A 368 -5.89 7.53 -5.61
CA HIS A 368 -7.29 7.28 -5.32
C HIS A 368 -7.90 8.50 -4.63
N HIS A 369 -8.71 9.26 -5.35
CA HIS A 369 -9.65 10.17 -4.72
C HIS A 369 -10.72 9.28 -4.08
N ASN A 370 -10.58 8.98 -2.78
CA ASN A 370 -11.68 8.56 -1.92
C ASN A 370 -12.63 9.74 -1.66
N GLY A 371 -12.98 10.48 -2.72
CA GLY A 371 -14.20 11.25 -2.79
C GLY A 371 -15.29 10.35 -3.39
N PRO A 372 -16.57 10.66 -3.17
CA PRO A 372 -17.63 9.98 -3.89
C PRO A 372 -17.34 10.13 -5.40
N VAL A 373 -17.08 9.03 -6.11
CA VAL A 373 -17.17 9.01 -7.58
C VAL A 373 -18.65 8.98 -7.92
N PHE A 374 -19.36 10.03 -7.53
CA PHE A 374 -20.61 10.40 -8.17
C PHE A 374 -20.17 11.28 -9.32
N ASP A 375 -20.16 10.69 -10.51
CA ASP A 375 -20.21 11.47 -11.72
C ASP A 375 -21.60 12.14 -11.70
N GLU A 376 -21.71 13.35 -11.12
CA GLU A 376 -22.94 14.14 -11.08
C GLU A 376 -23.57 14.24 -12.47
N ALA A 377 -22.73 14.20 -13.52
CA ALA A 377 -23.17 14.14 -14.91
C ALA A 377 -23.90 12.84 -15.25
N ALA A 378 -23.50 11.68 -14.72
CA ALA A 378 -24.18 10.41 -14.96
C ALA A 378 -25.53 10.32 -14.22
N GLU A 379 -25.64 10.92 -13.04
CA GLU A 379 -26.90 10.99 -12.29
C GLU A 379 -27.86 12.03 -12.90
N GLU A 380 -27.37 13.19 -13.34
CA GLU A 380 -28.17 14.16 -14.10
C GLU A 380 -28.64 13.57 -15.44
N GLN A 381 -27.79 12.83 -16.15
CA GLN A 381 -28.16 12.18 -17.41
C GLN A 381 -29.23 11.10 -17.17
N ALA A 382 -29.07 10.27 -16.14
CA ALA A 382 -30.06 9.25 -15.79
C ALA A 382 -31.40 9.85 -15.35
N GLN A 383 -31.38 10.94 -14.57
CA GLN A 383 -32.60 11.66 -14.18
C GLN A 383 -33.25 12.39 -15.35
N HIS A 384 -32.46 12.95 -16.27
CA HIS A 384 -32.95 13.58 -17.50
C HIS A 384 -33.59 12.55 -18.43
N ASP A 385 -32.97 11.38 -18.62
CA ASP A 385 -33.49 10.30 -19.47
C ASP A 385 -34.77 9.68 -18.87
N LEU A 386 -34.83 9.48 -17.55
CA LEU A 386 -36.06 9.07 -16.84
C LEU A 386 -37.19 10.10 -16.98
N LYS A 387 -36.86 11.38 -17.00
CA LYS A 387 -37.83 12.46 -17.19
C LYS A 387 -38.35 12.50 -18.63
N GLN A 388 -37.48 12.30 -19.63
CA GLN A 388 -37.88 12.21 -21.04
C GLN A 388 -38.75 10.97 -21.32
N ILE A 389 -38.50 9.84 -20.66
CA ILE A 389 -39.33 8.64 -20.79
C ILE A 389 -40.73 8.87 -20.19
N ASN A 390 -40.82 9.58 -19.07
CA ASN A 390 -42.09 9.87 -18.41
C ASN A 390 -42.88 11.02 -19.07
N ASP A 391 -42.20 11.96 -19.72
CA ASP A 391 -42.82 13.10 -20.41
C ASP A 391 -43.11 12.81 -21.91
N SER A 392 -42.74 11.62 -22.42
CA SER A 392 -43.08 11.23 -23.79
C SER A 392 -44.57 10.86 -23.87
N PRO A 393 -45.38 11.58 -24.69
CA PRO A 393 -46.78 11.23 -24.87
C PRO A 393 -46.87 9.85 -25.53
N ARG A 394 -47.72 8.97 -24.96
CA ARG A 394 -48.07 7.66 -25.53
C ARG A 394 -48.71 7.79 -26.91
#